data_AF-A0A229P576-F1
#
_entry.id   AF-A0A229P576-F1
#
_cell.length_a   1.000
_cell.length_b   1.000
_cell.length_c   1.000
_cell.angle_alpha   90.00
_cell.angle_beta   90.00
_cell.angle_gamma   90.00
#
_symmetry.space_group_name_H-M   'P 1'
#
loop_
_entity.id
_entity.type
_entity.pdbx_description
1 polymer ?
#
loop_
_entity_poly.entity_id
_entity_poly.type
_entity_poly.pdbx_seq_one_letter_code
_entity_poly.pdbx_strand_id
1 'polypeptide(L)'
;MKEELNKNVKLHSYKPHSLDHCKPCPKPPRKNCLIIFTPAQADLFEGLLDGLITSISNSFIPPAGPLPSVLKVLQNLFKEMRLSLRDQAALFAATELNITAYEQSDDWSDALIAATSQTLTELYALSLLACVSSEVKDGWVIRIRMAETNLAGVSGAVPPAISGTVLMFDGGNVPASVSLSTSNGLPATGAIAITNFTSGSIPVTTTSSGQVVSIELANNVGGNNFAFSMPRQGTIVTFSAGFIPANTTISGGSITIQVQLCRALPGSPLYTPLVAIPGTVASLAPTLSGSTAGISCAVSMQNLNIPLSAEDRLVLVFTISSSNPKVTPATLSGTFGGNITIQPVNAPPTSVGPIIPIASNRAVNLDFSPSGFGTSAGIIGFGFSESEDFVSFGAPIDVTPQLANFTTPLAGAGIITAFAAYFSIDVSQTSVLQQPITVYAEIYKYSTTTSQVSPLSATLLHVGDFLETNITQTTPPVHGLKTGLNIAVNQGDHLVLVFTVLSAGTPAGGLVRGWASGGISIGPSSS
;
A
#
# COMPACT_ATOMS: atom_id res chain seq x y z
N MET A 1 35.46 -12.22 -36.12
CA MET A 1 35.19 -12.27 -34.67
C MET A 1 33.70 -12.19 -34.29
N LYS A 2 32.79 -11.78 -35.19
CA LYS A 2 31.31 -11.84 -34.98
C LYS A 2 30.61 -13.09 -35.56
N GLU A 3 31.31 -13.92 -36.34
CA GLU A 3 30.74 -15.10 -37.02
C GLU A 3 31.02 -16.44 -36.34
N GLU A 4 31.96 -16.50 -35.39
CA GLU A 4 32.26 -17.75 -34.66
C GLU A 4 31.43 -17.95 -33.38
N LEU A 5 30.75 -16.92 -32.89
CA LEU A 5 29.93 -17.04 -31.68
C LEU A 5 28.54 -17.68 -31.94
N ASN A 6 28.16 -17.86 -33.21
CA ASN A 6 26.81 -18.28 -33.59
C ASN A 6 26.66 -19.79 -33.87
N LYS A 7 27.68 -20.60 -33.52
CA LYS A 7 27.69 -22.05 -33.83
C LYS A 7 27.34 -23.00 -32.69
N ASN A 8 27.19 -22.56 -31.44
CA ASN A 8 27.06 -23.47 -30.29
C ASN A 8 25.86 -23.21 -29.36
N VAL A 9 24.66 -23.03 -29.91
CA VAL A 9 23.41 -23.43 -29.21
C VAL A 9 22.49 -24.13 -30.21
N LYS A 10 22.97 -25.21 -30.84
CA LYS A 10 22.03 -26.19 -31.39
C LYS A 10 21.49 -26.98 -30.21
N LEU A 11 20.18 -26.91 -29.97
CA LEU A 11 19.48 -27.89 -29.13
C LEU A 11 19.85 -29.26 -29.66
N HIS A 12 20.67 -30.01 -28.92
CA HIS A 12 20.98 -31.38 -29.25
C HIS A 12 19.68 -32.19 -29.05
N SER A 13 19.00 -32.46 -30.16
CA SER A 13 17.86 -33.38 -30.22
C SER A 13 18.36 -34.71 -30.77
N TYR A 14 18.12 -35.79 -30.03
CA TYR A 14 18.50 -37.15 -30.41
C TYR A 14 17.29 -37.95 -30.93
N LYS A 15 16.24 -37.27 -31.42
CA LYS A 15 15.08 -37.96 -32.02
C LYS A 15 15.47 -38.65 -33.34
N PRO A 16 15.17 -39.95 -33.53
CA PRO A 16 14.57 -40.88 -32.56
C PRO A 16 15.59 -41.42 -31.55
N HIS A 17 15.20 -41.51 -30.28
CA HIS A 17 16.08 -42.07 -29.24
C HIS A 17 16.37 -43.55 -29.49
N SER A 18 17.61 -43.97 -29.22
CA SER A 18 18.04 -45.37 -29.30
C SER A 18 18.08 -46.01 -27.92
N LEU A 19 18.21 -47.34 -27.86
CA LEU A 19 18.40 -48.06 -26.59
C LEU A 19 19.65 -47.62 -25.83
N ASP A 20 20.67 -47.11 -26.52
CA ASP A 20 21.90 -46.62 -25.89
C ASP A 20 21.72 -45.23 -25.27
N HIS A 21 20.81 -44.42 -25.80
CA HIS A 21 20.43 -43.13 -25.21
C HIS A 21 19.64 -43.31 -23.89
N CYS A 22 18.95 -44.45 -23.73
CA CYS A 22 18.16 -44.80 -22.54
C CYS A 22 18.91 -45.69 -21.53
N LYS A 23 20.25 -45.66 -21.56
CA LYS A 23 21.10 -46.31 -20.55
C LYS A 23 21.86 -45.28 -19.73
N PRO A 24 21.99 -45.46 -18.41
CA PRO A 24 22.86 -44.62 -17.60
C PRO A 24 24.33 -44.78 -18.02
N CYS A 25 25.10 -43.69 -17.94
CA CYS A 25 26.50 -43.64 -18.38
C CYS A 25 27.37 -44.75 -17.74
N PRO A 26 28.30 -45.37 -18.49
CA PRO A 26 29.13 -46.47 -18.00
C PRO A 26 30.25 -46.08 -17.01
N LYS A 27 30.43 -44.80 -16.64
CA LYS A 27 31.47 -44.34 -15.68
C LYS A 27 30.85 -43.90 -14.34
N PRO A 28 31.47 -44.21 -13.17
CA PRO A 28 30.86 -44.06 -11.83
C PRO A 28 30.91 -42.61 -11.31
N PRO A 29 30.10 -42.24 -10.28
CA PRO A 29 29.49 -43.13 -9.28
C PRO A 29 28.05 -43.57 -9.59
N ARG A 30 27.75 -44.83 -9.24
CA ARG A 30 26.44 -45.50 -9.35
C ARG A 30 25.37 -44.95 -8.39
N LYS A 31 25.25 -43.63 -8.21
CA LYS A 31 24.22 -43.06 -7.34
C LYS A 31 23.20 -42.26 -8.14
N ASN A 32 21.98 -42.79 -8.16
CA ASN A 32 20.71 -42.06 -8.20
C ASN A 32 20.09 -41.71 -9.57
N CYS A 33 20.24 -42.54 -10.61
CA CYS A 33 19.17 -42.57 -11.62
C CYS A 33 18.11 -43.57 -11.12
N LEU A 34 16.87 -43.10 -10.95
CA LEU A 34 15.77 -43.88 -10.36
C LEU A 34 14.68 -44.16 -11.39
N ILE A 35 14.60 -43.35 -12.45
CA ILE A 35 13.47 -43.32 -13.36
C ILE A 35 13.90 -43.84 -14.72
N ILE A 36 13.30 -44.95 -15.14
CA ILE A 36 13.65 -45.62 -16.40
C ILE A 36 12.71 -45.11 -17.51
N PHE A 37 13.29 -44.70 -18.63
CA PHE A 37 12.58 -44.31 -19.84
C PHE A 37 12.80 -45.37 -20.93
N THR A 38 11.73 -45.75 -21.65
CA THR A 38 11.89 -46.40 -22.95
C THR A 38 12.25 -45.36 -24.03
N PRO A 39 12.84 -45.77 -25.17
CA PRO A 39 13.13 -44.83 -26.26
C PRO A 39 11.91 -44.03 -26.72
N ALA A 40 10.74 -44.69 -26.84
CA ALA A 40 9.49 -44.03 -27.22
C ALA A 40 9.01 -43.02 -26.16
N GLN A 41 9.17 -43.35 -24.86
CA GLN A 41 8.85 -42.42 -23.77
C GLN A 41 9.80 -41.21 -23.76
N ALA A 42 11.09 -41.42 -24.05
CA ALA A 42 12.08 -40.34 -24.15
C ALA A 42 11.77 -39.40 -25.33
N ASP A 43 11.40 -39.96 -26.49
CA ASP A 43 10.97 -39.17 -27.66
C ASP A 43 9.71 -38.35 -27.36
N LEU A 44 8.71 -38.97 -26.71
CA LEU A 44 7.48 -38.30 -26.31
C LEU A 44 7.75 -37.20 -25.28
N PHE A 45 8.54 -37.48 -24.25
CA PHE A 45 8.88 -36.52 -23.21
C PHE A 45 9.61 -35.31 -23.80
N GLU A 46 10.62 -35.53 -24.66
CA GLU A 46 11.31 -34.42 -25.33
C GLU A 46 10.34 -33.60 -26.20
N GLY A 47 9.40 -34.25 -26.91
CA GLY A 47 8.34 -33.55 -27.66
C GLY A 47 7.40 -32.73 -26.78
N LEU A 48 7.08 -33.21 -25.58
CA LEU A 48 6.27 -32.46 -24.62
C LEU A 48 7.02 -31.27 -24.03
N LEU A 49 8.33 -31.38 -23.80
CA LEU A 49 9.17 -30.25 -23.42
C LEU A 49 9.23 -29.19 -24.53
N ASP A 50 9.35 -29.60 -25.80
CA ASP A 50 9.23 -28.70 -26.95
C ASP A 50 7.84 -28.01 -26.97
N GLY A 51 6.77 -28.78 -26.65
CA GLY A 51 5.42 -28.27 -26.50
C GLY A 51 5.25 -27.25 -25.36
N LEU A 52 5.94 -27.44 -24.23
CA LEU A 52 5.92 -26.48 -23.12
C LEU A 52 6.59 -25.16 -23.51
N ILE A 53 7.73 -25.21 -24.20
CA ILE A 53 8.42 -24.02 -24.69
C ILE A 53 7.50 -23.19 -25.59
N THR A 54 6.79 -23.84 -26.52
CA THR A 54 5.88 -23.14 -27.44
C THR A 54 4.63 -22.64 -26.75
N SER A 55 4.08 -23.41 -25.79
CA SER A 55 2.83 -23.06 -25.10
C SER A 55 3.00 -21.94 -24.08
N ILE A 56 4.16 -21.81 -23.46
CA ILE A 56 4.47 -20.71 -22.54
C ILE A 56 4.99 -19.54 -23.38
N SER A 57 4.10 -18.65 -23.79
CA SER A 57 4.48 -17.43 -24.50
C SER A 57 3.41 -16.34 -24.34
N ASN A 58 3.82 -15.07 -24.51
CA ASN A 58 2.93 -13.91 -24.46
C ASN A 58 1.88 -13.90 -25.61
N SER A 59 2.03 -14.78 -26.60
CA SER A 59 1.09 -14.88 -27.73
C SER A 59 -0.16 -15.70 -27.39
N PHE A 60 -0.15 -16.46 -26.29
CA PHE A 60 -1.30 -17.21 -25.81
C PHE A 60 -1.88 -16.52 -24.56
N ILE A 61 -3.17 -16.20 -24.62
CA ILE A 61 -3.92 -15.54 -23.54
C ILE A 61 -4.85 -16.59 -22.92
N PRO A 62 -4.61 -16.99 -21.65
CA PRO A 62 -5.51 -17.88 -20.91
C PRO A 62 -6.99 -17.41 -20.97
N PRO A 63 -7.97 -18.35 -20.97
CA PRO A 63 -7.81 -19.80 -20.94
C PRO A 63 -7.56 -20.41 -22.33
N ALA A 64 -7.40 -19.59 -23.38
CA ALA A 64 -7.10 -20.08 -24.73
C ALA A 64 -5.61 -20.43 -24.85
N GLY A 65 -5.30 -21.59 -25.41
CA GLY A 65 -3.92 -21.97 -25.72
C GLY A 65 -3.62 -23.46 -25.55
N PRO A 66 -2.42 -23.89 -25.94
CA PRO A 66 -2.07 -25.30 -25.96
C PRO A 66 -1.56 -25.84 -24.62
N LEU A 67 -1.26 -24.97 -23.63
CA LEU A 67 -0.61 -25.38 -22.38
C LEU A 67 -1.40 -26.47 -21.62
N PRO A 68 -2.72 -26.34 -21.36
CA PRO A 68 -3.47 -27.39 -20.68
C PRO A 68 -3.42 -28.73 -21.41
N SER A 69 -3.45 -28.72 -22.76
CA SER A 69 -3.38 -29.93 -23.58
C SER A 69 -2.01 -30.62 -23.46
N VAL A 70 -0.92 -29.86 -23.50
CA VAL A 70 0.44 -30.40 -23.30
C VAL A 70 0.58 -31.03 -21.91
N LEU A 71 0.06 -30.36 -20.87
CA LEU A 71 0.09 -30.87 -19.49
C LEU A 71 -0.75 -32.14 -19.30
N LYS A 72 -1.91 -32.24 -19.95
CA LYS A 72 -2.74 -33.46 -19.94
C LYS A 72 -2.04 -34.64 -20.61
N VAL A 73 -1.26 -34.41 -21.67
CA VAL A 73 -0.46 -35.48 -22.29
C VAL A 73 0.73 -35.88 -21.41
N LEU A 74 1.38 -34.91 -20.72
CA LEU A 74 2.40 -35.20 -19.71
C LEU A 74 1.86 -36.08 -18.58
N GLN A 75 0.68 -35.77 -18.05
CA GLN A 75 0.01 -36.60 -17.05
C GLN A 75 -0.20 -38.03 -17.54
N ASN A 76 -0.63 -38.23 -18.79
CA ASN A 76 -0.80 -39.57 -19.35
C ASN A 76 0.54 -40.32 -19.44
N LEU A 77 1.61 -39.66 -19.87
CA LEU A 77 2.95 -40.25 -19.85
C LEU A 77 3.35 -40.66 -18.43
N PHE A 78 3.07 -39.84 -17.41
CA PHE A 78 3.38 -40.15 -16.01
C PHE A 78 2.60 -41.36 -15.46
N LYS A 79 1.42 -41.69 -16.02
CA LYS A 79 0.69 -42.93 -15.66
C LYS A 79 1.36 -44.17 -16.21
N GLU A 80 1.98 -44.06 -17.39
CA GLU A 80 2.59 -45.18 -18.10
C GLU A 80 4.04 -45.46 -17.67
N MET A 81 4.68 -44.49 -17.00
CA MET A 81 6.03 -44.65 -16.48
C MET A 81 6.06 -45.34 -15.11
N ARG A 82 7.17 -46.01 -14.82
CA ARG A 82 7.44 -46.61 -13.51
C ARG A 82 8.00 -45.57 -12.54
N LEU A 83 7.11 -44.81 -11.91
CA LEU A 83 7.42 -43.79 -10.90
C LEU A 83 7.09 -44.29 -9.49
N SER A 84 7.72 -43.70 -8.47
CA SER A 84 7.27 -43.88 -7.10
C SER A 84 5.92 -43.16 -6.91
N LEU A 85 5.07 -43.66 -6.01
CA LEU A 85 3.77 -43.04 -5.72
C LEU A 85 3.93 -41.57 -5.29
N ARG A 86 5.02 -41.25 -4.59
CA ARG A 86 5.32 -39.88 -4.15
C ARG A 86 5.65 -38.98 -5.33
N ASP A 87 6.55 -39.40 -6.22
CA ASP A 87 6.97 -38.59 -7.37
C ASP A 87 5.82 -38.43 -8.36
N GLN A 88 5.03 -39.49 -8.55
CA GLN A 88 3.81 -39.43 -9.35
C GLN A 88 2.82 -38.42 -8.76
N ALA A 89 2.53 -38.47 -7.46
CA ALA A 89 1.63 -37.52 -6.83
C ALA A 89 2.10 -36.06 -6.95
N ALA A 90 3.41 -35.80 -6.78
CA ALA A 90 3.98 -34.46 -6.92
C ALA A 90 3.82 -33.92 -8.36
N LEU A 91 4.16 -34.73 -9.36
CA LEU A 91 4.01 -34.38 -10.77
C LEU A 91 2.55 -34.11 -11.15
N PHE A 92 1.62 -34.98 -10.71
CA PHE A 92 0.19 -34.78 -10.94
C PHE A 92 -0.34 -33.52 -10.25
N ALA A 93 0.04 -33.28 -8.99
CA ALA A 93 -0.41 -32.10 -8.27
C ALA A 93 0.08 -30.82 -8.94
N ALA A 94 1.33 -30.77 -9.38
CA ALA A 94 1.89 -29.62 -10.06
C ALA A 94 1.21 -29.37 -11.42
N THR A 95 1.00 -30.42 -12.23
CA THR A 95 0.34 -30.27 -13.54
C THR A 95 -1.15 -29.94 -13.43
N GLU A 96 -1.89 -30.54 -12.49
CA GLU A 96 -3.31 -30.23 -12.25
C GLU A 96 -3.51 -28.80 -11.72
N LEU A 97 -2.66 -28.37 -10.78
CA LEU A 97 -2.69 -26.99 -10.27
C LEU A 97 -2.48 -25.99 -11.41
N ASN A 98 -1.53 -26.27 -12.30
CA ASN A 98 -1.24 -25.43 -13.45
C ASN A 98 -2.40 -25.42 -14.46
N ILE A 99 -2.96 -26.59 -14.80
CA ILE A 99 -4.14 -26.69 -15.67
C ILE A 99 -5.31 -25.88 -15.09
N THR A 100 -5.61 -26.07 -13.81
CA THR A 100 -6.72 -25.39 -13.13
C THR A 100 -6.51 -23.88 -13.10
N ALA A 101 -5.30 -23.43 -12.75
CA ALA A 101 -4.95 -22.02 -12.75
C ALA A 101 -5.06 -21.41 -14.16
N TYR A 102 -4.69 -22.16 -15.21
CA TYR A 102 -4.77 -21.69 -16.59
C TYR A 102 -6.22 -21.58 -17.08
N GLU A 103 -7.03 -22.61 -16.82
CA GLU A 103 -8.43 -22.67 -17.24
C GLU A 103 -9.32 -21.67 -16.48
N GLN A 104 -8.90 -21.22 -15.29
CA GLN A 104 -9.61 -20.24 -14.46
C GLN A 104 -9.11 -18.79 -14.61
N SER A 105 -8.04 -18.55 -15.34
CA SER A 105 -7.48 -17.20 -15.51
C SER A 105 -7.94 -16.57 -16.83
N ASP A 106 -8.23 -15.27 -16.79
CA ASP A 106 -8.56 -14.45 -17.98
C ASP A 106 -7.31 -13.89 -18.70
N ASP A 107 -6.13 -14.00 -18.07
CA ASP A 107 -4.81 -13.68 -18.62
C ASP A 107 -3.71 -14.38 -17.79
N TRP A 108 -2.43 -14.17 -18.09
CA TRP A 108 -1.33 -14.59 -17.24
C TRP A 108 -1.37 -13.86 -15.89
N SER A 109 -1.75 -14.59 -14.84
CA SER A 109 -1.81 -14.10 -13.46
C SER A 109 -0.61 -14.56 -12.63
N ASP A 110 -0.32 -13.89 -11.51
CA ASP A 110 0.73 -14.33 -10.57
C ASP A 110 0.54 -15.78 -10.10
N ALA A 111 -0.72 -16.17 -9.87
CA ALA A 111 -1.08 -17.54 -9.48
C ALA A 111 -0.75 -18.54 -10.59
N LEU A 112 -1.07 -18.22 -11.85
CA LEU A 112 -0.73 -19.06 -13.00
C LEU A 112 0.78 -19.12 -13.25
N ILE A 113 1.49 -18.01 -13.12
CA ILE A 113 2.95 -17.95 -13.24
C ILE A 113 3.60 -18.84 -12.17
N ALA A 114 3.15 -18.75 -10.92
CA ALA A 114 3.64 -19.58 -9.82
C ALA A 114 3.37 -21.07 -10.07
N ALA A 115 2.15 -21.44 -10.49
CA ALA A 115 1.80 -22.82 -10.80
C ALA A 115 2.62 -23.38 -11.99
N THR A 116 2.88 -22.54 -13.00
CA THR A 116 3.73 -22.90 -14.15
C THR A 116 5.19 -23.11 -13.73
N SER A 117 5.73 -22.21 -12.91
CA SER A 117 7.09 -22.33 -12.36
C SER A 117 7.25 -23.60 -11.51
N GLN A 118 6.25 -23.93 -10.69
CA GLN A 118 6.25 -25.17 -9.91
C GLN A 118 6.25 -26.41 -10.80
N THR A 119 5.45 -26.41 -11.88
CA THR A 119 5.46 -27.51 -12.86
C THR A 119 6.84 -27.70 -13.50
N LEU A 120 7.47 -26.62 -13.96
CA LEU A 120 8.81 -26.67 -14.56
C LEU A 120 9.86 -27.18 -13.58
N THR A 121 9.74 -26.81 -12.30
CA THR A 121 10.62 -27.29 -11.22
C THR A 121 10.51 -28.80 -11.02
N GLU A 122 9.29 -29.35 -10.99
CA GLU A 122 9.08 -30.80 -10.86
C GLU A 122 9.57 -31.57 -12.09
N LEU A 123 9.39 -31.01 -13.29
CA LEU A 123 9.93 -31.58 -14.53
C LEU A 123 11.47 -31.57 -14.57
N TYR A 124 12.08 -30.53 -13.99
CA TYR A 124 13.52 -30.46 -13.84
C TYR A 124 14.03 -31.56 -12.91
N ALA A 125 13.39 -31.74 -11.75
CA ALA A 125 13.71 -32.81 -10.82
C ALA A 125 13.55 -34.21 -11.47
N LEU A 126 12.47 -34.43 -12.22
CA LEU A 126 12.23 -35.66 -12.99
C LEU A 126 13.38 -35.92 -13.98
N SER A 127 13.79 -34.90 -14.74
CA SER A 127 14.86 -34.99 -15.74
C SER A 127 16.21 -35.37 -15.11
N LEU A 128 16.51 -34.84 -13.93
CA LEU A 128 17.74 -35.17 -13.20
C LEU A 128 17.76 -36.64 -12.72
N LEU A 129 16.61 -37.18 -12.34
CA LEU A 129 16.46 -38.56 -11.85
C LEU A 129 16.34 -39.61 -12.96
N ALA A 130 16.23 -39.19 -14.22
CA ALA A 130 16.12 -40.08 -15.37
C ALA A 130 17.41 -40.87 -15.65
N CYS A 131 17.24 -42.16 -15.97
CA CYS A 131 18.27 -43.10 -16.40
C CYS A 131 18.52 -43.01 -17.92
N VAL A 132 18.89 -41.82 -18.39
CA VAL A 132 19.28 -41.54 -19.78
C VAL A 132 20.73 -41.10 -19.86
N SER A 133 21.30 -41.05 -21.06
CA SER A 133 22.64 -40.51 -21.29
C SER A 133 22.74 -39.05 -20.85
N SER A 134 23.96 -38.59 -20.55
CA SER A 134 24.19 -37.18 -20.15
C SER A 134 23.71 -36.20 -21.22
N GLU A 135 23.92 -36.53 -22.50
CA GLU A 135 23.55 -35.66 -23.62
C GLU A 135 22.03 -35.46 -23.73
N VAL A 136 21.24 -36.53 -23.51
CA VAL A 136 19.77 -36.44 -23.47
C VAL A 136 19.31 -35.62 -22.27
N LYS A 137 19.90 -35.87 -21.09
CA LYS A 137 19.59 -35.13 -19.87
C LYS A 137 19.86 -33.64 -20.01
N ASP A 138 21.02 -33.29 -20.58
CA ASP A 138 21.39 -31.91 -20.86
C ASP A 138 20.40 -31.28 -21.85
N GLY A 139 19.99 -32.01 -22.89
CA GLY A 139 18.97 -31.59 -23.84
C GLY A 139 17.60 -31.31 -23.22
N TRP A 140 17.17 -32.08 -22.22
CA TRP A 140 15.94 -31.85 -21.48
C TRP A 140 16.05 -30.65 -20.53
N VAL A 141 17.17 -30.57 -19.80
CA VAL A 141 17.45 -29.44 -18.89
C VAL A 141 17.44 -28.12 -19.65
N ILE A 142 18.09 -28.04 -20.80
CA ILE A 142 18.11 -26.82 -21.63
C ILE A 142 16.69 -26.42 -22.04
N ARG A 143 15.85 -27.38 -22.43
CA ARG A 143 14.45 -27.10 -22.83
C ARG A 143 13.62 -26.55 -21.67
N ILE A 144 13.78 -27.12 -20.48
CA ILE A 144 13.09 -26.61 -19.28
C ILE A 144 13.57 -25.19 -18.96
N ARG A 145 14.88 -24.92 -19.04
CA ARG A 145 15.41 -23.56 -18.86
C ARG A 145 14.89 -22.57 -19.91
N MET A 146 14.68 -23.01 -21.15
CA MET A 146 14.05 -22.17 -22.18
C MET A 146 12.59 -21.87 -21.85
N ALA A 147 11.83 -22.85 -21.38
CA ALA A 147 10.45 -22.65 -20.91
C ALA A 147 10.39 -21.69 -19.71
N GLU A 148 11.32 -21.80 -18.75
CA GLU A 148 11.47 -20.83 -17.65
C GLU A 148 11.80 -19.42 -18.14
N THR A 149 12.65 -19.31 -19.18
CA THR A 149 12.99 -18.01 -19.78
C THR A 149 11.77 -17.38 -20.45
N ASN A 150 10.96 -18.16 -21.16
CA ASN A 150 9.71 -17.67 -21.72
C ASN A 150 8.72 -17.26 -20.62
N LEU A 151 8.61 -18.04 -19.54
CA LEU A 151 7.77 -17.70 -18.39
C LEU A 151 8.24 -16.40 -17.72
N ALA A 152 9.55 -16.15 -17.65
CA ALA A 152 10.08 -14.89 -17.16
C ALA A 152 9.68 -13.72 -18.09
N GLY A 153 9.73 -13.91 -19.41
CA GLY A 153 9.24 -12.93 -20.39
C GLY A 153 7.74 -12.63 -20.28
N VAL A 154 6.93 -13.65 -19.97
CA VAL A 154 5.51 -13.50 -19.61
C VAL A 154 5.38 -12.67 -18.33
N SER A 155 6.07 -13.04 -17.26
CA SER A 155 6.00 -12.34 -15.97
C SER A 155 6.41 -10.87 -16.03
N GLY A 156 7.35 -10.51 -16.92
CA GLY A 156 7.75 -9.12 -17.14
C GLY A 156 6.72 -8.28 -17.90
N ALA A 157 5.77 -8.92 -18.61
CA ALA A 157 4.67 -8.26 -19.31
C ALA A 157 3.39 -8.18 -18.48
N VAL A 158 3.24 -9.04 -17.46
CA VAL A 158 2.17 -8.94 -16.47
C VAL A 158 2.47 -7.74 -15.58
N PRO A 159 1.61 -6.71 -15.54
CA PRO A 159 1.77 -5.63 -14.58
C PRO A 159 1.81 -6.25 -13.18
N PRO A 160 2.75 -5.86 -12.29
CA PRO A 160 2.79 -6.42 -10.95
C PRO A 160 1.42 -6.27 -10.32
N ALA A 161 0.81 -7.39 -9.88
CA ALA A 161 -0.45 -7.30 -9.17
C ALA A 161 -0.22 -6.37 -8.00
N ILE A 162 -0.90 -5.23 -7.98
CA ILE A 162 -0.88 -4.34 -6.83
C ILE A 162 -1.69 -5.04 -5.75
N SER A 163 -1.00 -5.91 -5.04
CA SER A 163 -1.48 -6.62 -3.89
C SER A 163 -1.54 -5.62 -2.74
N GLY A 164 -2.75 -5.28 -2.28
CA GLY A 164 -2.99 -4.39 -1.14
C GLY A 164 -3.84 -3.15 -1.45
N THR A 165 -4.09 -2.37 -0.40
CA THR A 165 -4.82 -1.09 -0.48
C THR A 165 -3.89 0.02 -0.93
N VAL A 166 -4.27 0.73 -1.99
CA VAL A 166 -3.59 1.96 -2.42
C VAL A 166 -4.25 3.16 -1.77
N LEU A 167 -3.49 3.88 -0.95
CA LEU A 167 -3.84 5.23 -0.50
C LEU A 167 -3.26 6.24 -1.48
N MET A 168 -4.11 7.11 -2.02
CA MET A 168 -3.74 8.14 -2.98
C MET A 168 -3.80 9.53 -2.34
N PHE A 169 -2.71 10.27 -2.45
CA PHE A 169 -2.58 11.66 -2.03
C PHE A 169 -2.24 12.45 -3.29
N ASP A 170 -3.19 13.12 -3.92
CA ASP A 170 -2.96 13.78 -5.21
C ASP A 170 -2.66 15.28 -5.08
N GLY A 171 -2.82 15.87 -3.88
CA GLY A 171 -2.58 17.29 -3.61
C GLY A 171 -3.55 18.24 -4.31
N GLY A 172 -4.41 17.73 -5.20
CA GLY A 172 -5.26 18.49 -6.09
C GLY A 172 -4.51 19.54 -6.93
N ASN A 173 -5.21 20.61 -7.31
CA ASN A 173 -4.64 21.75 -8.04
C ASN A 173 -4.22 22.90 -7.11
N VAL A 174 -3.99 22.63 -5.82
CA VAL A 174 -3.65 23.64 -4.82
C VAL A 174 -2.13 23.64 -4.59
N PRO A 175 -1.41 24.73 -4.94
CA PRO A 175 0.02 24.81 -4.69
C PRO A 175 0.31 24.98 -3.19
N ALA A 176 1.27 24.22 -2.68
CA ALA A 176 1.85 24.42 -1.35
C ALA A 176 3.30 24.88 -1.45
N SER A 177 3.76 25.56 -0.39
CA SER A 177 5.12 26.10 -0.33
C SER A 177 5.99 25.32 0.66
N VAL A 178 7.22 25.03 0.26
CA VAL A 178 8.28 24.39 1.04
C VAL A 178 9.53 25.26 1.00
N SER A 179 10.28 25.32 2.11
CA SER A 179 11.43 26.21 2.22
C SER A 179 12.64 25.53 2.86
N LEU A 180 13.81 26.05 2.54
CA LEU A 180 15.08 25.70 3.17
C LEU A 180 15.65 26.90 3.92
N SER A 181 16.47 26.64 4.92
CA SER A 181 17.18 27.67 5.66
C SER A 181 18.33 28.24 4.84
N THR A 182 18.39 29.56 4.73
CA THR A 182 19.46 30.27 4.00
C THR A 182 20.81 30.25 4.72
N SER A 183 20.85 29.79 5.98
CA SER A 183 22.08 29.68 6.75
C SER A 183 22.84 28.37 6.51
N ASN A 184 22.12 27.27 6.28
CA ASN A 184 22.71 25.92 6.21
C ASN A 184 22.18 25.06 5.04
N GLY A 185 21.20 25.52 4.26
CA GLY A 185 20.66 24.78 3.11
C GLY A 185 19.75 23.60 3.48
N LEU A 186 19.48 23.39 4.78
CA LEU A 186 18.64 22.31 5.27
C LEU A 186 17.16 22.68 5.22
N PRO A 187 16.23 21.70 5.21
CA PRO A 187 14.80 21.99 5.25
C PRO A 187 14.42 22.86 6.45
N ALA A 188 13.62 23.91 6.19
CA ALA A 188 13.06 24.80 7.20
C ALA A 188 11.55 24.61 7.35
N THR A 189 10.84 24.44 6.22
CA THR A 189 9.43 24.06 6.21
C THR A 189 9.16 22.93 5.21
N GLY A 190 8.18 22.10 5.55
CA GLY A 190 7.64 21.05 4.70
C GLY A 190 6.17 21.25 4.36
N ALA A 191 5.65 20.37 3.52
CA ALA A 191 4.24 20.31 3.14
C ALA A 191 3.75 18.86 3.17
N ILE A 192 2.47 18.67 3.45
CA ILE A 192 1.80 17.36 3.47
C ILE A 192 0.79 17.32 2.33
N ALA A 193 0.88 16.28 1.51
CA ALA A 193 -0.12 15.99 0.48
C ALA A 193 -1.30 15.23 1.10
N ILE A 194 -2.51 15.68 0.79
CA ILE A 194 -3.76 14.98 1.08
C ILE A 194 -4.60 14.91 -0.20
N THR A 195 -5.72 14.19 -0.17
CA THR A 195 -6.59 14.08 -1.35
C THR A 195 -7.24 15.44 -1.65
N ASN A 196 -7.12 15.91 -2.88
CA ASN A 196 -7.56 17.20 -3.44
C ASN A 196 -6.94 18.47 -2.83
N PHE A 197 -6.01 18.36 -1.87
CA PHE A 197 -5.48 19.52 -1.16
C PHE A 197 -4.04 19.31 -0.68
N THR A 198 -3.32 20.40 -0.41
CA THR A 198 -1.98 20.37 0.19
C THR A 198 -1.94 21.27 1.42
N SER A 199 -1.21 20.86 2.46
CA SER A 199 -1.08 21.68 3.67
C SER A 199 -0.42 23.03 3.37
N GLY A 200 -0.59 23.99 4.29
CA GLY A 200 0.32 25.13 4.35
C GLY A 200 1.77 24.70 4.65
N SER A 201 2.69 25.67 4.68
CA SER A 201 4.07 25.43 5.11
C SER A 201 4.12 25.09 6.60
N ILE A 202 4.63 23.90 6.93
CA ILE A 202 4.73 23.40 8.30
C ILE A 202 6.20 23.43 8.73
N PRO A 203 6.55 23.98 9.91
CA PRO A 203 7.91 23.91 10.42
C PRO A 203 8.40 22.47 10.55
N VAL A 204 9.67 22.26 10.22
CA VAL A 204 10.29 20.95 10.35
C VAL A 204 11.61 21.02 11.10
N THR A 205 11.95 19.94 11.80
CA THR A 205 13.26 19.73 12.42
C THR A 205 14.01 18.69 11.64
N THR A 206 15.30 18.91 11.40
CA THR A 206 16.12 18.02 10.57
C THR A 206 17.39 17.60 11.29
N THR A 207 17.86 16.40 10.96
CA THR A 207 19.22 15.97 11.32
C THR A 207 20.26 16.84 10.62
N SER A 208 21.50 16.84 11.09
CA SER A 208 22.59 17.66 10.51
C SER A 208 22.87 17.38 9.02
N SER A 209 22.38 16.26 8.47
CA SER A 209 22.47 15.92 7.05
C SER A 209 21.23 16.29 6.22
N GLY A 210 20.18 16.83 6.85
CA GLY A 210 18.94 17.23 6.18
C GLY A 210 18.07 16.10 5.65
N GLN A 211 18.49 14.83 5.81
CA GLN A 211 17.82 13.69 5.18
C GLN A 211 16.63 13.17 5.99
N VAL A 212 16.74 13.20 7.31
CA VAL A 212 15.65 12.76 8.19
C VAL A 212 15.02 13.99 8.81
N VAL A 213 13.72 14.11 8.57
CA VAL A 213 12.90 15.21 9.06
C VAL A 213 11.91 14.71 10.11
N SER A 214 11.63 15.53 11.12
CA SER A 214 10.47 15.37 12.00
C SER A 214 9.57 16.59 11.87
N ILE A 215 8.27 16.38 11.90
CA ILE A 215 7.25 17.40 11.64
C ILE A 215 6.33 17.56 12.83
N GLU A 216 6.13 18.80 13.26
CA GLU A 216 5.21 19.14 14.34
C GLU A 216 3.88 19.60 13.73
N LEU A 217 2.84 18.78 13.86
CA LEU A 217 1.54 19.03 13.25
C LEU A 217 0.65 19.97 14.06
N ALA A 218 0.95 20.14 15.34
CA ALA A 218 0.30 21.13 16.17
C ALA A 218 1.32 22.20 16.53
N ASN A 219 1.13 23.39 15.97
CA ASN A 219 1.83 24.58 16.40
C ASN A 219 0.80 25.59 16.93
N ASN A 220 1.26 26.64 17.61
CA ASN A 220 0.39 27.70 18.13
C ASN A 220 -0.36 28.50 17.04
N VAL A 221 -0.16 28.18 15.75
CA VAL A 221 -0.80 28.81 14.59
C VAL A 221 -1.99 27.99 14.08
N GLY A 222 -2.07 26.69 14.44
CA GLY A 222 -3.07 25.76 13.93
C GLY A 222 -2.93 25.48 12.43
N GLY A 223 -3.89 24.74 11.87
CA GLY A 223 -3.97 24.45 10.43
C GLY A 223 -3.28 23.18 9.90
N ASN A 224 -2.64 22.36 10.75
CA ASN A 224 -1.60 21.42 10.28
C ASN A 224 -1.77 19.92 10.64
N ASN A 225 -2.88 19.51 11.29
CA ASN A 225 -3.04 18.12 11.74
C ASN A 225 -3.57 17.15 10.67
N PHE A 226 -2.75 16.84 9.68
CA PHE A 226 -3.14 15.98 8.56
C PHE A 226 -2.86 14.48 8.76
N ALA A 227 -2.48 14.06 9.98
CA ALA A 227 -2.17 12.66 10.25
C ALA A 227 -3.44 11.84 10.50
N PHE A 228 -3.72 10.89 9.61
CA PHE A 228 -4.81 9.92 9.77
C PHE A 228 -4.34 8.72 10.59
N SER A 229 -5.27 8.02 11.25
CA SER A 229 -4.97 6.84 12.09
C SER A 229 -5.31 5.55 11.35
N MET A 230 -4.42 4.56 11.38
CA MET A 230 -4.64 3.27 10.69
C MET A 230 -5.82 2.48 11.31
N PRO A 231 -6.84 2.08 10.54
CA PRO A 231 -7.97 1.29 11.08
C PRO A 231 -7.66 -0.19 11.28
N ARG A 232 -6.50 -0.66 10.81
CA ARG A 232 -6.08 -2.06 10.86
C ARG A 232 -4.57 -2.16 10.71
N GLN A 233 -4.02 -3.30 11.10
CA GLN A 233 -2.62 -3.63 10.84
C GLN A 233 -2.38 -3.81 9.34
N GLY A 234 -1.15 -3.51 8.89
CA GLY A 234 -0.76 -3.68 7.50
C GLY A 234 0.76 -3.65 7.32
N THR A 235 1.21 -3.81 6.08
CA THR A 235 2.62 -3.69 5.69
C THR A 235 2.72 -2.75 4.51
N ILE A 236 3.51 -1.68 4.63
CA ILE A 236 3.84 -0.82 3.48
C ILE A 236 4.78 -1.60 2.57
N VAL A 237 4.38 -1.77 1.32
CA VAL A 237 5.17 -2.50 0.32
C VAL A 237 5.74 -1.60 -0.75
N THR A 238 5.00 -0.58 -1.16
CA THR A 238 5.44 0.40 -2.15
C THR A 238 5.04 1.80 -1.73
N PHE A 239 5.80 2.75 -2.25
CA PHE A 239 5.56 4.17 -2.06
C PHE A 239 6.02 4.89 -3.33
N SER A 240 5.19 5.76 -3.89
CA SER A 240 5.59 6.67 -4.96
C SER A 240 5.19 8.09 -4.63
N ALA A 241 5.94 9.05 -5.16
CA ALA A 241 5.61 10.46 -4.98
C ALA A 241 6.08 11.29 -6.17
N GLY A 242 5.41 12.42 -6.36
CA GLY A 242 5.67 13.39 -7.40
C GLY A 242 5.56 14.82 -6.89
N PHE A 243 6.26 15.71 -7.58
CA PHE A 243 6.20 17.15 -7.35
C PHE A 243 6.27 17.90 -8.68
N ILE A 244 5.35 18.83 -8.88
CA ILE A 244 5.34 19.73 -10.03
C ILE A 244 5.59 21.15 -9.51
N PRO A 245 6.81 21.71 -9.67
CA PRO A 245 7.11 23.07 -9.27
C PRO A 245 6.30 24.09 -10.07
N ALA A 246 5.92 25.18 -9.42
CA ALA A 246 5.50 26.39 -10.10
C ALA A 246 6.66 26.94 -10.96
N ASN A 247 6.32 27.65 -12.03
CA ASN A 247 7.30 28.25 -12.93
C ASN A 247 8.15 29.29 -12.17
N THR A 248 9.44 28.99 -12.03
CA THR A 248 10.43 29.88 -11.39
C THR A 248 11.81 29.62 -11.99
N THR A 249 12.79 30.44 -11.61
CA THR A 249 14.20 30.26 -11.98
C THR A 249 15.05 30.10 -10.73
N ILE A 250 15.73 28.95 -10.63
CA ILE A 250 16.65 28.63 -9.55
C ILE A 250 18.06 29.04 -9.97
N SER A 251 18.70 29.86 -9.13
CA SER A 251 20.05 30.36 -9.33
C SER A 251 20.91 30.15 -8.09
N GLY A 252 22.23 30.14 -8.26
CA GLY A 252 23.17 29.97 -7.16
C GLY A 252 23.33 28.53 -6.67
N GLY A 253 22.64 27.54 -7.23
CA GLY A 253 22.80 26.14 -6.86
C GLY A 253 21.71 25.25 -7.45
N SER A 254 21.58 24.04 -6.90
CA SER A 254 20.47 23.13 -7.18
C SER A 254 19.65 22.86 -5.91
N ILE A 255 18.36 22.62 -6.10
CA ILE A 255 17.44 22.23 -5.02
C ILE A 255 17.08 20.76 -5.22
N THR A 256 17.19 19.98 -4.15
CA THR A 256 16.73 18.60 -4.09
C THR A 256 15.39 18.57 -3.36
N ILE A 257 14.40 17.91 -3.95
CA ILE A 257 13.11 17.66 -3.33
C ILE A 257 13.17 16.31 -2.65
N GLN A 258 12.79 16.26 -1.38
CA GLN A 258 12.79 15.06 -0.57
C GLN A 258 11.38 14.76 -0.11
N VAL A 259 11.09 13.47 0.01
CA VAL A 259 9.83 12.97 0.53
C VAL A 259 10.11 11.86 1.53
N GLN A 260 9.27 11.76 2.56
CA GLN A 260 9.37 10.72 3.57
C GLN A 260 8.00 10.46 4.20
N LEU A 261 7.79 9.22 4.62
CA LEU A 261 6.66 8.87 5.47
C LEU A 261 7.03 9.12 6.92
N CYS A 262 6.18 9.81 7.66
CA CYS A 262 6.35 10.00 9.10
C CYS A 262 5.26 9.27 9.87
N ARG A 263 5.62 8.78 11.06
CA ARG A 263 4.73 8.07 11.98
C ARG A 263 4.71 8.74 13.35
N ALA A 264 3.55 8.71 14.00
CA ALA A 264 3.42 8.78 15.45
C ALA A 264 2.69 7.54 15.98
N LEU A 265 3.01 7.13 17.21
CA LEU A 265 2.29 6.08 17.90
C LEU A 265 0.94 6.60 18.42
N PRO A 266 -0.06 5.73 18.67
CA PRO A 266 -1.40 6.16 19.08
C PRO A 266 -1.41 7.03 20.34
N GLY A 267 -0.57 6.70 21.32
CA GLY A 267 -0.45 7.45 22.58
C GLY A 267 0.51 8.64 22.54
N SER A 268 1.10 8.97 21.39
CA SER A 268 2.02 10.11 21.28
C SER A 268 1.25 11.43 21.45
N PRO A 269 1.65 12.31 22.39
CA PRO A 269 1.03 13.62 22.55
C PRO A 269 1.07 14.43 21.26
N LEU A 270 0.04 15.26 21.06
CA LEU A 270 -0.15 16.03 19.83
C LEU A 270 1.04 16.93 19.43
N TYR A 271 1.76 17.48 20.41
CA TYR A 271 2.91 18.36 20.21
C TYR A 271 4.24 17.59 20.10
N THR A 272 4.19 16.26 20.12
CA THR A 272 5.36 15.42 19.83
C THR A 272 5.52 15.33 18.31
N PRO A 273 6.69 15.66 17.75
CA PRO A 273 6.90 15.56 16.30
C PRO A 273 6.69 14.14 15.78
N LEU A 274 6.06 14.02 14.62
CA LEU A 274 6.05 12.77 13.86
C LEU A 274 7.44 12.53 13.29
N VAL A 275 7.93 11.31 13.42
CA VAL A 275 9.30 10.93 13.05
C VAL A 275 9.28 10.15 11.75
N ALA A 276 10.27 10.37 10.88
CA ALA A 276 10.43 9.61 9.64
C ALA A 276 10.51 8.10 9.92
N ILE A 277 9.78 7.33 9.11
CA ILE A 277 9.89 5.88 9.11
C ILE A 277 11.21 5.50 8.42
N PRO A 278 12.09 4.72 9.07
CA PRO A 278 13.34 4.26 8.46
C PRO A 278 13.10 3.56 7.12
N GLY A 279 13.91 3.89 6.11
CA GLY A 279 13.79 3.31 4.77
C GLY A 279 12.77 3.99 3.85
N THR A 280 12.06 5.03 4.30
CA THR A 280 11.07 5.75 3.47
C THR A 280 11.54 7.11 2.95
N VAL A 281 12.75 7.54 3.34
CA VAL A 281 13.34 8.80 2.88
C VAL A 281 13.81 8.63 1.44
N ALA A 282 13.29 9.45 0.54
CA ALA A 282 13.61 9.41 -0.88
C ALA A 282 13.80 10.81 -1.46
N SER A 283 14.70 10.94 -2.42
CA SER A 283 14.88 12.18 -3.19
C SER A 283 14.21 12.04 -4.55
N LEU A 284 13.39 13.02 -4.92
CA LEU A 284 12.74 13.05 -6.23
C LEU A 284 13.75 13.48 -7.29
N ALA A 285 13.67 12.86 -8.46
CA ALA A 285 14.48 13.21 -9.62
C ALA A 285 13.61 13.89 -10.70
N PRO A 286 14.12 14.90 -11.42
CA PRO A 286 15.48 15.46 -11.33
C PRO A 286 15.65 16.47 -10.18
N THR A 287 16.89 16.77 -9.80
CA THR A 287 17.19 17.96 -8.99
C THR A 287 16.92 19.22 -9.80
N LEU A 288 16.44 20.29 -9.16
CA LEU A 288 16.02 21.51 -9.84
C LEU A 288 17.14 22.55 -9.88
N SER A 289 17.43 23.09 -11.06
CA SER A 289 18.35 24.21 -11.29
C SER A 289 17.95 24.95 -12.57
N GLY A 290 18.17 26.26 -12.65
CA GLY A 290 17.73 27.04 -13.81
C GLY A 290 16.21 27.15 -13.87
N SER A 291 15.63 27.18 -15.07
CA SER A 291 14.18 27.26 -15.26
C SER A 291 13.49 25.96 -14.81
N THR A 292 12.44 26.06 -14.01
CA THR A 292 11.60 24.92 -13.58
C THR A 292 10.40 24.68 -14.50
N ALA A 293 10.24 25.48 -15.56
CA ALA A 293 9.06 25.39 -16.43
C ALA A 293 8.97 24.02 -17.12
N GLY A 294 7.83 23.35 -16.93
CA GLY A 294 7.55 22.03 -17.53
C GLY A 294 8.31 20.87 -16.91
N ILE A 295 9.02 21.08 -15.79
CA ILE A 295 9.69 20.00 -15.06
C ILE A 295 8.69 19.31 -14.14
N SER A 296 8.74 17.98 -14.09
CA SER A 296 8.11 17.18 -13.05
C SER A 296 9.17 16.31 -12.38
N CYS A 297 9.06 16.19 -11.06
CA CYS A 297 9.96 15.37 -10.25
C CYS A 297 9.19 14.17 -9.73
N ALA A 298 9.80 13.00 -9.71
CA ALA A 298 9.16 11.79 -9.21
C ALA A 298 10.13 10.82 -8.53
N VAL A 299 9.58 9.93 -7.71
CA VAL A 299 10.29 8.81 -7.11
C VAL A 299 9.33 7.63 -6.91
N SER A 300 9.88 6.42 -6.97
CA SER A 300 9.15 5.19 -6.64
C SER A 300 10.07 4.26 -5.85
N MET A 301 9.56 3.75 -4.73
CA MET A 301 10.18 2.79 -3.85
C MET A 301 9.33 1.53 -3.80
N GLN A 302 9.99 0.38 -3.86
CA GLN A 302 9.36 -0.94 -3.82
C GLN A 302 10.04 -1.79 -2.75
N ASN A 303 9.38 -2.86 -2.33
CA ASN A 303 9.90 -3.84 -1.36
C ASN A 303 10.25 -3.22 0.01
N LEU A 304 9.48 -2.22 0.46
CA LEU A 304 9.73 -1.52 1.73
C LEU A 304 9.56 -2.44 2.96
N ASN A 305 8.61 -3.38 2.91
CA ASN A 305 8.29 -4.35 3.98
C ASN A 305 8.23 -3.72 5.39
N ILE A 306 7.50 -2.61 5.52
CA ILE A 306 7.43 -1.86 6.78
C ILE A 306 6.12 -2.20 7.50
N PRO A 307 6.17 -2.81 8.70
CA PRO A 307 4.97 -3.14 9.45
C PRO A 307 4.29 -1.88 10.02
N LEU A 308 2.98 -1.81 9.87
CA LEU A 308 2.05 -0.83 10.46
C LEU A 308 1.18 -1.54 11.51
N SER A 309 1.12 -0.96 12.70
CA SER A 309 0.13 -1.34 13.70
C SER A 309 -1.21 -0.63 13.41
N ALA A 310 -2.30 -1.18 13.93
CA ALA A 310 -3.53 -0.40 14.01
C ALA A 310 -3.28 0.85 14.87
N GLU A 311 -4.02 1.91 14.58
CA GLU A 311 -3.98 3.23 15.23
C GLU A 311 -2.69 4.03 15.00
N ASP A 312 -1.65 3.47 14.37
CA ASP A 312 -0.47 4.23 13.92
C ASP A 312 -0.92 5.43 13.08
N ARG A 313 -0.39 6.60 13.40
CA ARG A 313 -0.72 7.85 12.69
C ARG A 313 0.31 8.13 11.62
N LEU A 314 -0.13 8.41 10.39
CA LEU A 314 0.73 8.53 9.23
C LEU A 314 0.54 9.85 8.47
N VAL A 315 1.65 10.39 7.96
CA VAL A 315 1.67 11.52 7.00
C VAL A 315 2.75 11.33 5.95
N LEU A 316 2.51 11.88 4.77
CA LEU A 316 3.50 11.98 3.70
C LEU A 316 4.06 13.40 3.64
N VAL A 317 5.33 13.58 3.97
CA VAL A 317 5.97 14.90 4.12
C VAL A 317 6.93 15.17 2.98
N PHE A 318 6.77 16.32 2.33
CA PHE A 318 7.68 16.86 1.33
C PHE A 318 8.51 17.98 1.90
N THR A 319 9.79 18.01 1.57
CA THR A 319 10.74 19.04 1.97
C THR A 319 11.71 19.36 0.83
N ILE A 320 12.47 20.44 0.98
CA ILE A 320 13.54 20.80 0.05
C ILE A 320 14.84 21.05 0.79
N SER A 321 15.94 20.71 0.15
CA SER A 321 17.29 20.98 0.63
C SER A 321 18.21 21.40 -0.51
N SER A 322 19.31 22.08 -0.16
CA SER A 322 20.35 22.46 -1.11
C SER A 322 21.72 22.36 -0.45
N SER A 323 22.71 21.93 -1.23
CA SER A 323 24.11 21.97 -0.82
C SER A 323 24.66 23.41 -0.81
N ASN A 324 24.01 24.36 -1.49
CA ASN A 324 24.33 25.78 -1.38
C ASN A 324 23.23 26.53 -0.61
N PRO A 325 23.47 26.95 0.65
CA PRO A 325 22.52 27.70 1.45
C PRO A 325 22.05 29.02 0.81
N LYS A 326 22.80 29.56 -0.16
CA LYS A 326 22.48 30.82 -0.86
C LYS A 326 21.71 30.62 -2.18
N VAL A 327 21.15 29.43 -2.40
CA VAL A 327 20.27 29.18 -3.55
C VAL A 327 19.06 30.13 -3.53
N THR A 328 18.69 30.65 -4.70
CA THR A 328 17.56 31.58 -4.84
C THR A 328 16.58 31.06 -5.89
N PRO A 329 15.27 30.96 -5.59
CA PRO A 329 14.63 31.25 -4.30
C PRO A 329 14.88 30.15 -3.25
N ALA A 330 14.85 30.52 -1.97
CA ALA A 330 14.93 29.57 -0.84
C ALA A 330 13.56 28.93 -0.50
N THR A 331 12.51 29.30 -1.23
CA THR A 331 11.16 28.76 -1.10
C THR A 331 10.68 28.35 -2.48
N LEU A 332 10.14 27.13 -2.58
CA LEU A 332 9.50 26.63 -3.78
C LEU A 332 8.01 26.42 -3.51
N SER A 333 7.20 26.77 -4.50
CA SER A 333 5.77 26.45 -4.52
C SER A 333 5.49 25.43 -5.61
N GLY A 334 4.51 24.55 -5.41
CA GLY A 334 4.08 23.58 -6.42
C GLY A 334 3.06 22.60 -5.89
N THR A 335 2.69 21.64 -6.73
CA THR A 335 1.74 20.57 -6.39
C THR A 335 2.49 19.30 -6.01
N PHE A 336 2.08 18.69 -4.90
CA PHE A 336 2.68 17.46 -4.37
C PHE A 336 1.67 16.32 -4.47
N GLY A 337 2.14 15.10 -4.71
CA GLY A 337 1.29 13.93 -4.63
C GLY A 337 2.08 12.65 -4.43
N GLY A 338 1.40 11.55 -4.12
CA GLY A 338 2.01 10.25 -3.94
C GLY A 338 1.00 9.17 -3.61
N ASN A 339 1.47 7.93 -3.72
CA ASN A 339 0.69 6.73 -3.44
C ASN A 339 1.44 5.89 -2.40
N ILE A 340 0.70 5.30 -1.47
CA ILE A 340 1.23 4.30 -0.54
C ILE A 340 0.42 3.02 -0.73
N THR A 341 1.09 1.89 -0.95
CA THR A 341 0.43 0.59 -0.99
C THR A 341 0.64 -0.15 0.33
N ILE A 342 -0.47 -0.53 0.95
CA ILE A 342 -0.52 -1.24 2.23
C ILE A 342 -1.13 -2.62 2.02
N GLN A 343 -0.36 -3.66 2.28
CA GLN A 343 -0.86 -5.02 2.29
C GLN A 343 -1.44 -5.38 3.66
N PRO A 344 -2.51 -6.19 3.70
CA PRO A 344 -3.02 -6.69 4.97
C PRO A 344 -2.06 -7.69 5.61
N VAL A 345 -2.05 -7.73 6.95
CA VAL A 345 -1.36 -8.78 7.71
C VAL A 345 -2.29 -9.99 7.80
N ASN A 346 -1.77 -11.18 7.52
CA ASN A 346 -2.49 -12.46 7.67
C ASN A 346 -3.77 -12.62 6.82
N ALA A 347 -3.87 -11.92 5.68
CA ALA A 347 -5.02 -12.07 4.77
C ALA A 347 -4.55 -12.06 3.31
N PRO A 348 -5.19 -12.82 2.41
CA PRO A 348 -4.92 -12.70 0.98
C PRO A 348 -5.10 -11.25 0.51
N PRO A 349 -4.29 -10.74 -0.43
CA PRO A 349 -4.37 -9.36 -0.90
C PRO A 349 -5.74 -8.92 -1.42
N THR A 350 -6.51 -9.88 -1.93
CA THR A 350 -7.86 -9.71 -2.48
C THR A 350 -8.96 -9.66 -1.42
N SER A 351 -8.64 -10.00 -0.16
CA SER A 351 -9.63 -10.10 0.92
C SER A 351 -9.87 -8.77 1.65
N VAL A 352 -9.25 -7.68 1.19
CA VAL A 352 -9.17 -6.44 1.94
C VAL A 352 -9.40 -5.24 1.02
N GLY A 353 -10.45 -4.47 1.31
CA GLY A 353 -10.88 -3.29 0.54
C GLY A 353 -10.17 -1.99 0.96
N PRO A 354 -10.65 -0.81 0.50
CA PRO A 354 -9.97 0.46 0.71
C PRO A 354 -9.87 0.89 2.19
N ILE A 355 -8.95 1.82 2.46
CA ILE A 355 -8.87 2.58 3.71
C ILE A 355 -9.30 4.01 3.40
N ILE A 356 -10.24 4.54 4.16
CA ILE A 356 -10.65 5.93 4.07
C ILE A 356 -9.90 6.71 5.15
N PRO A 357 -8.90 7.54 4.79
CA PRO A 357 -8.17 8.36 5.75
C PRO A 357 -9.04 9.54 6.23
N ILE A 358 -8.95 9.90 7.51
CA ILE A 358 -9.72 11.00 8.10
C ILE A 358 -8.79 11.80 9.01
N ALA A 359 -8.75 13.13 8.84
CA ALA A 359 -7.86 14.00 9.62
C ALA A 359 -8.35 15.46 9.59
N SER A 360 -8.45 16.09 10.75
CA SER A 360 -8.89 17.49 10.89
C SER A 360 -7.83 18.49 10.41
N ASN A 361 -8.19 19.50 9.61
CA ASN A 361 -7.23 20.59 9.32
C ASN A 361 -7.15 21.65 10.42
N ARG A 362 -8.15 21.75 11.29
CA ARG A 362 -8.22 22.70 12.40
C ARG A 362 -8.73 21.99 13.67
N ALA A 363 -8.51 22.61 14.82
CA ALA A 363 -9.15 22.17 16.04
C ALA A 363 -10.67 22.37 15.93
N VAL A 364 -11.44 21.38 16.38
CA VAL A 364 -12.90 21.46 16.53
C VAL A 364 -13.27 21.89 17.94
N ASN A 365 -14.38 22.59 18.05
CA ASN A 365 -14.99 23.00 19.30
C ASN A 365 -16.02 21.96 19.71
N LEU A 366 -15.84 21.37 20.90
CA LEU A 366 -16.75 20.41 21.50
C LEU A 366 -17.32 21.00 22.80
N ASP A 367 -18.40 21.75 22.64
CA ASP A 367 -19.25 22.28 23.69
C ASP A 367 -20.14 21.21 24.34
N PHE A 368 -20.35 21.35 25.64
CA PHE A 368 -21.28 20.55 26.42
C PHE A 368 -22.05 21.38 27.43
N SER A 369 -23.29 20.97 27.66
CA SER A 369 -24.24 21.61 28.56
C SER A 369 -23.89 21.40 30.04
N PRO A 370 -24.48 22.20 30.97
CA PRO A 370 -24.34 21.99 32.42
C PRO A 370 -24.84 20.64 32.93
N SER A 371 -25.66 19.92 32.15
CA SER A 371 -26.09 18.55 32.44
C SER A 371 -25.11 17.49 31.93
N GLY A 372 -23.98 17.89 31.34
CA GLY A 372 -22.90 17.01 30.90
C GLY A 372 -23.08 16.43 29.49
N PHE A 373 -24.14 16.80 28.77
CA PHE A 373 -24.36 16.34 27.38
C PHE A 373 -23.71 17.28 26.37
N GLY A 374 -23.04 16.72 25.38
CA GLY A 374 -22.51 17.45 24.24
C GLY A 374 -23.62 18.22 23.52
N THR A 375 -23.35 19.47 23.18
CA THR A 375 -24.24 20.36 22.42
C THR A 375 -23.64 20.76 21.07
N SER A 376 -22.41 20.36 20.80
CA SER A 376 -21.78 20.47 19.49
C SER A 376 -21.01 19.19 19.16
N ALA A 377 -20.69 19.05 17.88
CA ALA A 377 -19.89 17.96 17.35
C ALA A 377 -18.85 18.47 16.36
N GLY A 378 -17.70 17.80 16.32
CA GLY A 378 -16.67 18.00 15.31
C GLY A 378 -16.88 17.03 14.15
N ILE A 379 -17.12 17.56 12.94
CA ILE A 379 -17.31 16.77 11.72
C ILE A 379 -15.99 16.76 10.96
N ILE A 380 -15.43 15.57 10.75
CA ILE A 380 -14.06 15.40 10.25
C ILE A 380 -14.07 14.64 8.93
N GLY A 381 -13.63 15.33 7.86
CA GLY A 381 -13.25 14.74 6.58
C GLY A 381 -11.73 14.55 6.50
N PHE A 382 -11.19 14.29 5.31
CA PHE A 382 -9.74 14.24 5.13
C PHE A 382 -9.18 15.62 4.80
N GLY A 383 -8.53 16.26 5.78
CA GLY A 383 -8.01 17.62 5.68
C GLY A 383 -9.06 18.71 5.82
N PHE A 384 -10.20 18.38 6.44
CA PHE A 384 -11.25 19.33 6.74
C PHE A 384 -11.92 18.99 8.06
N SER A 385 -12.27 20.03 8.79
CA SER A 385 -12.98 19.93 10.05
C SER A 385 -13.84 21.16 10.27
N GLU A 386 -15.05 20.92 10.72
CA GLU A 386 -16.00 21.96 11.15
C GLU A 386 -16.64 21.56 12.48
N SER A 387 -17.27 22.54 13.15
CA SER A 387 -17.97 22.34 14.40
C SER A 387 -19.40 22.78 14.22
N GLU A 388 -20.34 21.87 14.46
CA GLU A 388 -21.76 22.09 14.23
C GLU A 388 -22.56 21.74 15.48
N ASP A 389 -23.79 22.24 15.54
CA ASP A 389 -24.71 21.94 16.63
C ASP A 389 -25.01 20.43 16.71
N PHE A 390 -25.00 19.91 17.93
CA PHE A 390 -25.24 18.50 18.20
C PHE A 390 -26.38 18.33 19.18
N VAL A 391 -27.35 17.52 18.81
CA VAL A 391 -28.53 17.24 19.64
C VAL A 391 -28.36 15.91 20.38
N SER A 392 -28.00 14.85 19.66
CA SER A 392 -27.86 13.50 20.20
C SER A 392 -27.20 12.56 19.19
N PHE A 393 -26.59 11.48 19.68
CA PHE A 393 -26.20 10.36 18.81
C PHE A 393 -27.42 9.78 18.10
N GLY A 394 -27.23 9.36 16.84
CA GLY A 394 -28.33 8.85 16.02
C GLY A 394 -29.12 9.92 15.26
N ALA A 395 -28.89 11.22 15.53
CA ALA A 395 -29.51 12.31 14.76
C ALA A 395 -28.61 12.75 13.59
N PRO A 396 -29.19 13.11 12.43
CA PRO A 396 -28.46 13.81 11.36
C PRO A 396 -27.97 15.19 11.82
N ILE A 397 -26.89 15.67 11.19
CA ILE A 397 -26.31 16.99 11.44
C ILE A 397 -26.22 17.73 10.10
N ASP A 398 -26.67 18.97 10.07
CA ASP A 398 -26.49 19.88 8.93
C ASP A 398 -25.03 20.32 8.87
N VAL A 399 -24.43 20.27 7.68
CA VAL A 399 -23.00 20.57 7.47
C VAL A 399 -22.81 21.49 6.28
N THR A 400 -21.63 22.07 6.15
CA THR A 400 -21.31 22.90 5.01
C THR A 400 -21.16 22.06 3.72
N PRO A 401 -21.65 22.53 2.55
CA PRO A 401 -21.46 21.82 1.27
C PRO A 401 -20.00 21.56 0.89
N GLN A 402 -19.06 22.34 1.45
CA GLN A 402 -17.62 22.24 1.19
C GLN A 402 -17.05 20.90 1.66
N LEU A 403 -17.70 20.21 2.61
CA LEU A 403 -17.33 18.88 3.06
C LEU A 403 -17.26 17.84 1.92
N ALA A 404 -18.05 18.04 0.85
CA ALA A 404 -18.00 17.20 -0.35
C ALA A 404 -16.59 17.10 -0.97
N ASN A 405 -15.79 18.17 -0.90
CA ASN A 405 -14.43 18.19 -1.47
C ASN A 405 -13.41 17.41 -0.63
N PHE A 406 -13.76 17.11 0.62
CA PHE A 406 -12.90 16.46 1.61
C PHE A 406 -13.42 15.07 2.02
N THR A 407 -14.34 14.53 1.22
CA THR A 407 -14.82 13.16 1.33
C THR A 407 -14.67 12.49 -0.03
N THR A 408 -13.99 11.35 -0.06
CA THR A 408 -13.83 10.59 -1.30
C THR A 408 -14.98 9.59 -1.43
N PRO A 409 -15.72 9.57 -2.55
CA PRO A 409 -16.75 8.57 -2.76
C PRO A 409 -16.13 7.17 -2.82
N LEU A 410 -16.78 6.18 -2.23
CA LEU A 410 -16.36 4.80 -2.35
C LEU A 410 -16.39 4.35 -3.82
N ALA A 411 -15.26 3.84 -4.32
CA ALA A 411 -15.13 3.37 -5.70
C ALA A 411 -15.99 2.13 -6.01
N GLY A 412 -16.35 1.36 -4.98
CA GLY A 412 -17.20 0.17 -5.08
C GLY A 412 -17.93 -0.10 -3.76
N ALA A 413 -18.92 -0.99 -3.81
CA ALA A 413 -19.61 -1.44 -2.61
C ALA A 413 -18.69 -2.30 -1.72
N GLY A 414 -18.99 -2.36 -0.42
CA GLY A 414 -18.18 -3.10 0.54
C GLY A 414 -18.80 -3.17 1.93
N ILE A 415 -18.01 -3.61 2.89
CA ILE A 415 -18.41 -3.74 4.30
C ILE A 415 -17.44 -2.95 5.16
N ILE A 416 -17.92 -2.03 6.01
CA ILE A 416 -17.09 -1.45 7.06
C ILE A 416 -16.75 -2.55 8.05
N THR A 417 -15.47 -2.82 8.23
CA THR A 417 -14.94 -3.92 9.08
C THR A 417 -14.32 -3.41 10.37
N ALA A 418 -13.73 -2.23 10.33
CA ALA A 418 -13.17 -1.55 11.48
C ALA A 418 -13.05 -0.04 11.25
N PHE A 419 -12.95 0.74 12.33
CA PHE A 419 -12.46 2.11 12.26
C PHE A 419 -11.66 2.46 13.51
N ALA A 420 -10.68 3.35 13.33
CA ALA A 420 -9.89 3.93 14.41
C ALA A 420 -10.26 5.41 14.58
N ALA A 421 -10.21 5.88 15.82
CA ALA A 421 -10.41 7.27 16.19
C ALA A 421 -9.31 7.72 17.14
N TYR A 422 -8.89 8.97 16.99
CA TYR A 422 -7.89 9.64 17.81
C TYR A 422 -8.38 11.06 18.10
N PHE A 423 -8.23 11.51 19.34
CA PHE A 423 -8.53 12.88 19.74
C PHE A 423 -7.50 13.39 20.74
N SER A 424 -7.04 14.63 20.54
CA SER A 424 -6.16 15.32 21.48
C SER A 424 -6.60 16.75 21.69
N ILE A 425 -6.50 17.22 22.93
CA ILE A 425 -6.85 18.60 23.28
C ILE A 425 -5.79 19.58 22.75
N ASP A 426 -6.24 20.72 22.23
CA ASP A 426 -5.38 21.85 21.88
C ASP A 426 -5.09 22.68 23.14
N VAL A 427 -3.91 22.48 23.71
CA VAL A 427 -3.53 23.11 24.98
C VAL A 427 -3.28 24.60 24.87
N SER A 428 -3.09 25.10 23.64
CA SER A 428 -2.94 26.54 23.39
C SER A 428 -4.25 27.31 23.62
N GLN A 429 -5.39 26.61 23.50
CA GLN A 429 -6.73 27.17 23.67
C GLN A 429 -7.47 26.58 24.88
N THR A 430 -7.14 25.35 25.28
CA THR A 430 -7.78 24.62 26.39
C THR A 430 -6.70 24.04 27.30
N SER A 431 -6.17 24.85 28.22
CA SER A 431 -5.16 24.42 29.20
C SER A 431 -5.77 23.89 30.50
N VAL A 432 -7.05 24.16 30.75
CA VAL A 432 -7.78 23.64 31.91
C VAL A 432 -9.19 23.23 31.47
N LEU A 433 -9.55 21.98 31.73
CA LEU A 433 -10.93 21.50 31.65
C LEU A 433 -11.68 21.87 32.92
N GLN A 434 -12.93 22.26 32.76
CA GLN A 434 -13.79 22.57 33.92
C GLN A 434 -14.16 21.30 34.71
N GLN A 435 -14.17 20.16 34.03
CA GLN A 435 -14.52 18.84 34.57
C GLN A 435 -13.96 17.73 33.68
N PRO A 436 -13.81 16.49 34.19
CA PRO A 436 -13.46 15.34 33.38
C PRO A 436 -14.42 15.16 32.20
N ILE A 437 -13.88 14.79 31.05
CA ILE A 437 -14.68 14.53 29.85
C ILE A 437 -14.41 13.14 29.30
N THR A 438 -15.42 12.59 28.64
CA THR A 438 -15.35 11.37 27.85
C THR A 438 -15.54 11.74 26.39
N VAL A 439 -14.63 11.29 25.52
CA VAL A 439 -14.71 11.53 24.08
C VAL A 439 -15.35 10.34 23.38
N TYR A 440 -16.28 10.64 22.48
CA TYR A 440 -16.93 9.67 21.62
C TYR A 440 -16.71 9.99 20.15
N ALA A 441 -16.70 8.95 19.33
CA ALA A 441 -16.66 9.04 17.87
C ALA A 441 -17.69 8.10 17.24
N GLU A 442 -18.27 8.50 16.12
CA GLU A 442 -19.20 7.69 15.34
C GLU A 442 -18.99 7.93 13.84
N ILE A 443 -19.23 6.91 13.01
CA ILE A 443 -19.15 7.04 11.55
C ILE A 443 -20.49 7.59 11.06
N TYR A 444 -20.41 8.65 10.26
CA TYR A 444 -21.57 9.20 9.57
C TYR A 444 -21.38 9.12 8.07
N LYS A 445 -22.51 9.04 7.35
CA LYS A 445 -22.57 9.12 5.90
C LYS A 445 -23.00 10.52 5.47
N TYR A 446 -22.19 11.14 4.61
CA TYR A 446 -22.48 12.44 4.02
C TYR A 446 -23.39 12.32 2.79
N SER A 447 -24.39 13.19 2.72
CA SER A 447 -25.31 13.35 1.58
C SER A 447 -25.01 14.66 0.85
N THR A 448 -24.45 14.56 -0.36
CA THR A 448 -24.16 15.71 -1.22
C THR A 448 -25.41 16.49 -1.64
N THR A 449 -26.57 15.85 -1.66
CA THR A 449 -27.85 16.47 -2.05
C THR A 449 -28.44 17.35 -0.94
N THR A 450 -28.34 16.90 0.31
CA THR A 450 -28.97 17.58 1.46
C THR A 450 -27.97 18.36 2.30
N SER A 451 -26.66 18.19 2.05
CA SER A 451 -25.59 18.73 2.91
C SER A 451 -25.80 18.34 4.38
N GLN A 452 -26.14 17.07 4.60
CA GLN A 452 -26.31 16.47 5.92
C GLN A 452 -25.41 15.26 6.06
N VAL A 453 -24.96 15.03 7.29
CA VAL A 453 -24.33 13.78 7.69
C VAL A 453 -25.31 12.99 8.55
N SER A 454 -25.51 11.71 8.23
CA SER A 454 -26.41 10.82 8.96
C SER A 454 -25.65 9.65 9.58
N PRO A 455 -25.91 9.26 10.84
CA PRO A 455 -25.13 8.26 11.54
C PRO A 455 -25.31 6.86 10.95
N LEU A 456 -24.22 6.09 10.95
CA LEU A 456 -24.26 4.66 10.72
C LEU A 456 -24.43 3.94 12.06
N SER A 457 -25.58 3.30 12.23
CA SER A 457 -25.91 2.53 13.44
C SER A 457 -24.82 1.52 13.80
N ALA A 458 -24.63 1.28 15.10
CA ALA A 458 -23.61 0.39 15.66
C ALA A 458 -22.16 0.84 15.48
N THR A 459 -21.91 2.09 15.05
CA THR A 459 -20.53 2.63 14.94
C THR A 459 -20.09 3.48 16.12
N LEU A 460 -20.96 3.83 17.07
CA LEU A 460 -20.57 4.58 18.27
C LEU A 460 -19.40 3.92 19.03
N LEU A 461 -18.35 4.68 19.27
CA LEU A 461 -17.11 4.28 19.93
C LEU A 461 -16.81 5.24 21.09
N HIS A 462 -16.56 4.67 22.27
CA HIS A 462 -15.88 5.37 23.36
C HIS A 462 -14.40 5.46 23.00
N VAL A 463 -13.92 6.68 22.72
CA VAL A 463 -12.52 6.91 22.31
C VAL A 463 -11.61 6.95 23.53
N GLY A 464 -12.09 7.49 24.66
CA GLY A 464 -11.39 7.49 25.93
C GLY A 464 -11.79 8.67 26.82
N ASP A 465 -11.15 8.77 27.98
CA ASP A 465 -11.48 9.74 29.03
C ASP A 465 -10.30 10.66 29.35
N PHE A 466 -10.56 11.96 29.44
CA PHE A 466 -9.65 12.92 30.08
C PHE A 466 -10.11 13.12 31.52
N LEU A 467 -9.46 12.41 32.44
CA LEU A 467 -9.76 12.45 33.87
C LEU A 467 -9.10 13.63 34.59
N GLU A 468 -7.95 14.08 34.07
CA GLU A 468 -7.23 15.23 34.59
C GLU A 468 -7.78 16.52 33.99
N THR A 469 -7.96 17.53 34.83
CA THR A 469 -8.45 18.84 34.38
C THR A 469 -7.33 19.76 33.93
N ASN A 470 -6.09 19.56 34.37
CA ASN A 470 -4.95 20.34 33.91
C ASN A 470 -4.38 19.72 32.64
N ILE A 471 -4.41 20.47 31.55
CA ILE A 471 -3.97 20.00 30.24
C ILE A 471 -2.63 20.66 29.88
N THR A 472 -1.66 19.84 29.49
CA THR A 472 -0.30 20.24 29.16
C THR A 472 0.11 19.67 27.80
N GLN A 473 1.17 20.19 27.18
CA GLN A 473 1.67 19.65 25.90
C GLN A 473 2.05 18.16 25.97
N THR A 474 2.30 17.63 27.17
CA THR A 474 2.62 16.23 27.42
C THR A 474 1.39 15.37 27.77
N THR A 475 0.20 15.97 27.90
CA THR A 475 -1.02 15.22 28.18
C THR A 475 -1.26 14.22 27.04
N PRO A 476 -1.36 12.91 27.35
CA PRO A 476 -1.62 11.90 26.34
C PRO A 476 -2.95 12.14 25.62
N PRO A 477 -3.05 11.78 24.34
CA PRO A 477 -4.32 11.80 23.62
C PRO A 477 -5.20 10.63 24.07
N VAL A 478 -6.48 10.66 23.66
CA VAL A 478 -7.36 9.50 23.72
C VAL A 478 -7.48 8.89 22.32
N HIS A 479 -7.52 7.57 22.25
CA HIS A 479 -7.59 6.85 20.99
C HIS A 479 -8.30 5.51 21.19
N GLY A 480 -8.95 5.01 20.13
CA GLY A 480 -9.63 3.73 20.18
C GLY A 480 -9.84 3.12 18.80
N LEU A 481 -10.02 1.80 18.81
CA LEU A 481 -10.26 0.98 17.63
C LEU A 481 -11.55 0.16 17.83
N LYS A 482 -12.48 0.26 16.87
CA LYS A 482 -13.66 -0.59 16.81
C LYS A 482 -13.51 -1.59 15.68
N THR A 483 -13.44 -2.89 16.01
CA THR A 483 -13.32 -3.99 15.04
C THR A 483 -14.59 -4.85 15.00
N GLY A 484 -14.67 -5.76 14.02
CA GLY A 484 -15.78 -6.71 13.93
C GLY A 484 -17.09 -6.07 13.46
N LEU A 485 -16.99 -4.92 12.78
CA LEU A 485 -18.13 -4.28 12.16
C LEU A 485 -18.57 -5.08 10.93
N ASN A 486 -19.88 -5.06 10.68
CA ASN A 486 -20.50 -5.70 9.52
C ASN A 486 -21.59 -4.77 8.96
N ILE A 487 -21.16 -3.61 8.45
CA ILE A 487 -22.06 -2.56 7.96
C ILE A 487 -21.83 -2.40 6.46
N ALA A 488 -22.84 -2.73 5.67
CA ALA A 488 -22.79 -2.58 4.22
C ALA A 488 -22.73 -1.10 3.83
N VAL A 489 -21.88 -0.80 2.85
CA VAL A 489 -21.76 0.51 2.21
C VAL A 489 -21.80 0.33 0.70
N ASN A 490 -22.37 1.32 0.01
CA ASN A 490 -22.54 1.28 -1.42
C ASN A 490 -21.44 2.07 -2.14
N GLN A 491 -21.26 1.77 -3.41
CA GLN A 491 -20.48 2.63 -4.30
C GLN A 491 -21.06 4.06 -4.27
N GLY A 492 -20.18 5.06 -4.20
CA GLY A 492 -20.57 6.47 -4.13
C GLY A 492 -20.91 6.99 -2.74
N ASP A 493 -20.97 6.15 -1.71
CA ASP A 493 -21.16 6.64 -0.33
C ASP A 493 -19.92 7.47 0.09
N HIS A 494 -20.16 8.57 0.81
CA HIS A 494 -19.13 9.44 1.40
C HIS A 494 -19.15 9.27 2.92
N LEU A 495 -18.01 8.94 3.54
CA LEU A 495 -17.93 8.65 4.97
C LEU A 495 -17.11 9.72 5.71
N VAL A 496 -17.54 10.06 6.92
CA VAL A 496 -16.87 10.99 7.83
C VAL A 496 -16.89 10.45 9.26
N LEU A 497 -16.07 11.03 10.13
CA LEU A 497 -16.16 10.80 11.58
C LEU A 497 -16.74 12.03 12.27
N VAL A 498 -17.62 11.77 13.23
CA VAL A 498 -18.22 12.80 14.09
C VAL A 498 -17.75 12.56 15.51
N PHE A 499 -17.17 13.59 16.13
CA PHE A 499 -16.67 13.57 17.50
C PHE A 499 -17.55 14.45 18.39
N THR A 500 -17.81 14.00 19.62
CA THR A 500 -18.43 14.83 20.66
C THR A 500 -17.92 14.41 22.03
N VAL A 501 -18.27 15.17 23.05
CA VAL A 501 -17.88 14.91 24.43
C VAL A 501 -19.09 14.77 25.33
N LEU A 502 -18.96 13.90 26.32
CA LEU A 502 -19.79 13.94 27.52
C LEU A 502 -18.93 14.37 28.69
N SER A 503 -19.55 14.95 29.71
CA SER A 503 -18.82 15.32 30.91
C SER A 503 -19.55 14.86 32.16
N ALA A 504 -18.78 14.28 33.08
CA ALA A 504 -19.29 13.78 34.34
C ALA A 504 -19.28 14.89 35.40
N GLY A 505 -20.22 15.83 35.34
CA GLY A 505 -20.29 16.90 36.34
C GLY A 505 -21.43 17.90 36.15
N THR A 506 -21.93 18.40 37.29
CA THR A 506 -22.71 19.63 37.43
C THR A 506 -21.83 20.65 38.20
N PRO A 507 -21.94 21.98 37.97
CA PRO A 507 -23.00 22.72 37.29
C PRO A 507 -22.51 23.58 36.09
N ALA A 508 -21.32 23.34 35.55
CA ALA A 508 -20.72 24.20 34.53
C ALA A 508 -20.64 23.47 33.18
N GLY A 509 -21.36 24.01 32.18
CA GLY A 509 -21.10 23.65 30.78
C GLY A 509 -19.76 24.21 30.34
N GLY A 510 -19.12 23.57 29.36
CA GLY A 510 -17.77 23.93 28.96
C GLY A 510 -17.53 23.71 27.48
N LEU A 511 -16.35 24.15 27.05
CA LEU A 511 -15.85 24.01 25.70
C LEU A 511 -14.51 23.29 25.76
N VAL A 512 -14.35 22.26 24.93
CA VAL A 512 -13.05 21.65 24.67
C VAL A 512 -12.67 21.87 23.22
N ARG A 513 -11.51 22.48 22.98
CA ARG A 513 -10.93 22.55 21.65
C ARG A 513 -9.94 21.42 21.45
N GLY A 514 -10.07 20.68 20.36
CA GLY A 514 -9.17 19.56 20.09
C GLY A 514 -9.09 19.14 18.65
N TRP A 515 -8.11 18.30 18.39
CA TRP A 515 -7.73 17.80 17.09
C TRP A 515 -8.14 16.35 16.96
N ALA A 516 -8.72 15.99 15.82
CA ALA A 516 -9.33 14.69 15.61
C ALA A 516 -8.81 14.02 14.33
N SER A 517 -8.61 12.71 14.38
CA SER A 517 -8.25 11.93 13.21
C SER A 517 -8.76 10.50 13.33
N GLY A 518 -8.72 9.77 12.23
CA GLY A 518 -9.12 8.38 12.21
C GLY A 518 -8.86 7.72 10.87
N GLY A 519 -9.44 6.56 10.71
CA GLY A 519 -9.47 5.85 9.44
C GLY A 519 -10.56 4.80 9.47
N ILE A 520 -11.12 4.48 8.30
CA ILE A 520 -12.18 3.49 8.16
C ILE A 520 -11.69 2.38 7.21
N SER A 521 -11.81 1.13 7.65
CA SER A 521 -11.44 -0.06 6.90
C SER A 521 -12.67 -0.62 6.18
N ILE A 522 -12.62 -0.67 4.86
CA ILE A 522 -13.61 -1.34 4.03
C ILE A 522 -13.07 -2.71 3.64
N GLY A 523 -13.91 -3.73 3.78
CA GLY A 523 -13.71 -5.10 3.29
C GLY A 523 -14.53 -5.35 2.02
N PRO A 524 -14.26 -6.46 1.31
CA PRO A 524 -15.05 -6.85 0.15
C PRO A 524 -16.52 -7.00 0.51
N SER A 525 -17.42 -6.67 -0.42
CA SER A 525 -18.84 -6.99 -0.29
C SER A 525 -18.98 -8.52 -0.24
N SER A 526 -19.71 -9.05 0.74
CA SER A 526 -20.16 -10.45 0.67
C SER A 526 -21.03 -10.60 -0.58
N SER A 527 -20.57 -11.37 -1.57
CA SER A 527 -21.36 -11.79 -2.73
C SER A 527 -22.54 -12.66 -2.32
#